data_AF-A0A2N3AWY6-F1
#
_entry.id   AF-A0A2N3AWY6-F1
#
_cell.length_a   1.000
_cell.length_b   1.000
_cell.length_c   1.000
_cell.angle_alpha   90.00
_cell.angle_beta   90.00
_cell.angle_gamma   90.00
#
_symmetry.space_group_name_H-M   'P 1'
#
loop_
_entity.id
_entity.type
_entity.pdbx_description
1 polymer ?
#
loop_
_entity_poly.entity_id
_entity_poly.type
_entity_poly.pdbx_seq_one_letter_code
_entity_poly.pdbx_strand_id
1 'polypeptide(L)' 'KGCLSRKTGLAMAFKLMMSAQKKWRKLDGQNRLPEIIQGVEFRDGLRHVQAAA' A
#
# COMPACT_ATOMS: atom_id res chain seq x y z
N LYS A 1 33.65 -1.90 -4.12
CA LYS A 1 33.35 -0.52 -3.66
C LYS A 1 31.97 -0.15 -4.16
N GLY A 2 30.92 -0.40 -3.39
CA GLY A 2 29.54 -0.21 -3.86
C GLY A 2 28.50 -0.10 -2.74
N CYS A 3 28.94 0.12 -1.50
CA CYS A 3 28.02 0.34 -0.40
C CYS A 3 27.82 1.84 -0.21
N LEU A 4 26.56 2.25 -0.28
CA LEU A 4 26.12 3.56 0.17
C LEU A 4 26.54 3.74 1.63
N SER A 5 26.97 4.95 2.01
CA SER A 5 27.26 5.25 3.41
C SER A 5 26.01 4.96 4.26
N ARG A 6 26.20 4.57 5.54
CA ARG A 6 25.09 4.32 6.47
C ARG A 6 24.07 5.48 6.46
N LYS A 7 24.56 6.72 6.45
CA LYS A 7 23.74 7.93 6.40
C LYS A 7 22.90 8.00 5.12
N THR A 8 23.51 7.69 3.98
CA THR A 8 22.82 7.68 2.67
C THR A 8 21.78 6.56 2.59
N GLY A 9 22.11 5.37 3.09
CA GLY A 9 21.19 4.23 3.14
C GLY A 9 19.94 4.51 3.97
N LEU A 10 20.12 5.08 5.17
CA LEU A 10 19.00 5.48 6.03
C LEU A 10 18.12 6.55 5.38
N ALA A 11 18.74 7.57 4.76
CA ALA A 11 17.99 8.59 4.03
C ALA A 11 17.17 8.00 2.87
N MET A 12 17.70 6.99 2.18
CA MET A 12 16.98 6.28 1.12
C MET A 12 15.82 5.45 1.66
N ALA A 13 16.04 4.67 2.73
CA ALA A 13 15.00 3.89 3.38
C ALA A 13 13.85 4.78 3.88
N PHE A 14 14.18 5.92 4.47
CA PHE A 14 13.20 6.92 4.89
C PHE A 14 12.38 7.45 3.71
N LYS A 15 13.03 7.85 2.61
CA LYS A 15 12.34 8.31 1.41
C LYS A 15 11.42 7.24 0.81
N LEU A 16 11.88 5.98 0.76
CA LEU A 16 11.07 4.86 0.30
C LEU A 16 9.83 4.66 1.18
N MET A 17 9.99 4.71 2.50
CA MET A 17 8.90 4.57 3.45
C MET A 17 7.88 5.73 3.31
N MET A 18 8.35 6.97 3.12
CA MET A 18 7.51 8.14 2.85
C MET A 18 6.75 8.04 1.53
N SER A 19 7.39 7.53 0.47
CA SER A 19 6.74 7.27 -0.82
C SER A 19 5.68 6.17 -0.72
N ALA A 20 5.96 5.12 0.06
CA ALA A 20 5.01 4.04 0.32
C ALA A 20 3.81 4.54 1.13
N GLN A 21 4.02 5.35 2.17
CA GLN A 21 2.95 5.89 3.02
C GLN A 21 1.82 6.56 2.22
N LYS A 22 2.14 7.25 1.13
CA LYS A 22 1.13 7.89 0.26
C LYS A 22 0.18 6.89 -0.43
N LYS A 23 0.62 5.64 -0.60
CA LYS A 23 -0.15 4.58 -1.25
C LYS A 23 -0.89 3.68 -0.24
N TRP A 24 -0.45 3.67 1.02
CA TRP A 24 -0.96 2.72 2.01
C TRP A 24 -1.98 3.45 2.87
N ARG A 25 -3.26 3.11 2.70
CA ARG A 25 -4.33 3.55 3.59
C ARG A 25 -4.56 2.46 4.63
N LYS A 26 -4.62 2.84 5.91
CA LYS A 26 -5.10 1.92 6.94
C LYS A 26 -6.54 1.52 6.59
N LEU A 27 -6.83 0.23 6.61
CA LEU A 27 -8.18 -0.26 6.38
C LEU A 27 -9.05 0.17 7.57
N ASP A 28 -9.98 1.09 7.30
CA ASP A 28 -11.05 1.44 8.22
C ASP A 28 -11.95 0.19 8.37
N GLY A 29 -12.44 -0.11 9.58
CA GLY A 29 -12.86 -1.44 10.05
C GLY A 29 -13.88 -2.27 9.23
N GLN A 30 -14.14 -3.48 9.75
CA GLN A 30 -14.66 -4.72 9.13
C GLN A 30 -13.58 -5.57 8.47
N ASN A 31 -13.66 -6.91 8.66
CA ASN A 31 -12.71 -7.90 8.15
C ASN A 31 -12.83 -8.05 6.62
N ARG A 32 -12.42 -7.01 5.87
CA ARG A 32 -12.38 -6.98 4.40
C ARG A 32 -11.05 -7.46 3.83
N LEU A 33 -10.12 -7.88 4.71
CA LEU A 33 -8.85 -8.48 4.32
C LEU A 33 -9.03 -9.67 3.35
N PRO A 34 -10.00 -10.60 3.54
CA PRO A 34 -10.22 -11.67 2.58
C PRO A 34 -10.63 -11.17 1.19
N GLU A 35 -11.49 -10.15 1.11
CA GLU A 35 -11.92 -9.55 -0.16
C GLU A 35 -10.75 -8.88 -0.89
N ILE A 36 -9.86 -8.19 -0.15
CA ILE A 36 -8.65 -7.58 -0.70
C ILE A 36 -7.66 -8.63 -1.20
N ILE A 37 -7.47 -9.72 -0.44
CA ILE A 37 -6.60 -10.84 -0.85
C ILE A 37 -7.12 -11.51 -2.12
N GLN A 38 -8.45 -11.57 -2.30
CA GLN A 38 -9.10 -12.06 -3.51
C GLN A 38 -8.98 -11.10 -4.72
N GLY A 39 -8.39 -9.91 -4.54
CA GLY A 39 -8.21 -8.93 -5.61
C GLY A 39 -9.46 -8.09 -5.90
N VAL A 40 -10.42 -8.05 -4.98
CA VAL A 40 -11.61 -7.20 -5.13
C VAL A 40 -11.20 -5.73 -5.07
N GLU A 41 -11.57 -4.96 -6.10
CA GLU A 41 -11.30 -3.53 -6.13
C GLU A 41 -12.23 -2.78 -5.16
N PHE A 42 -11.65 -1.91 -4.35
CA PHE A 42 -12.38 -0.98 -3.50
C PHE A 42 -12.16 0.44 -3.99
N ARG A 43 -13.25 1.15 -4.31
CA ARG A 43 -13.21 2.58 -4.64
C ARG A 43 -13.87 3.35 -3.50
N ASP A 44 -13.10 4.24 -2.85
CA ASP A 44 -13.54 5.04 -1.70
C ASP A 44 -14.15 4.25 -0.52
N GLY A 45 -13.75 2.98 -0.36
CA GLY A 45 -14.25 2.09 0.70
C GLY A 45 -15.50 1.29 0.32
N LEU A 46 -16.04 1.50 -0.88
CA LEU A 46 -17.11 0.68 -1.44
C LEU A 46 -16.52 -0.40 -2.34
N ARG A 47 -17.00 -1.63 -2.18
CA ARG A 47 -16.66 -2.74 -3.06
C ARG A 47 -17.12 -2.39 -4.47
N HIS A 48 -16.19 -2.35 -5.42
CA HIS A 48 -16.49 -2.17 -6.82
C HIS A 48 -16.96 -3.51 -7.37
N VAL A 49 -18.27 -3.75 -7.30
CA VAL A 49 -18.88 -4.92 -7.93
C VAL A 49 -18.93 -4.63 -9.43
N GLN A 50 -18.00 -5.19 -10.19
CA GLN A 50 -18.17 -5.26 -11.64
C GLN A 50 -19.37 -6.17 -11.91
N ALA A 51 -20.54 -5.58 -12.13
CA ALA A 51 -21.64 -6.29 -12.75
C ALA A 51 -21.16 -6.70 -14.15
N ALA A 52 -20.96 -8.00 -14.35
CA ALA A 52 -20.83 -8.57 -15.67
C ALA A 52 -22.10 -8.20 -16.45
N ALA A 53 -21.93 -7.43 -17.53
CA ALA A 53 -22.93 -7.23 -18.56
C ALA A 53 -22.85 -8.39 -19.56
#